data_AF-A0A7N2MD46-F1
#
_entry.id   AF-A0A7N2MD46-F1
#
_cell.length_a   1.000
_cell.length_b   1.000
_cell.length_c   1.000
_cell.angle_alpha   90.00
_cell.angle_beta   90.00
_cell.angle_gamma   90.00
#
_symmetry.space_group_name_H-M   'P 1'
#
loop_
_entity.id
_entity.type
_entity.pdbx_description
1 polymer ?
#
loop_
_entity_poly.entity_id
_entity_poly.type
_entity_poly.pdbx_seq_one_letter_code
_entity_poly.pdbx_strand_id
1 'polypeptide(L)'
;MELTLTQPDDWHLHLRDGDLLEGVVSHSASHFGRAMVMPNLKPPITTTAAVVAYRESILKVLPVNSNFTPLMTLYLTDKTNPEEIKRARRTDVVFAVKLYPAGATTNSQDGVTDLFGKCLPVLEEMAVQNMPLLVHGEVTDTNVDIFDCEKVFIETILKPLVQRLPQLKVVMEHITTMDAVRFVQSCKEGDAIVAAVTSGSKRFFLGTDSAPHER
;
A
#
# COMPACT_ATOMS: atom_id res chain seq x y z
N MET A 1 -2.91 -21.14 28.45
CA MET A 1 -2.04 -19.95 28.41
C MET A 1 -2.82 -18.86 27.68
N GLU A 2 -2.95 -17.70 28.28
CA GLU A 2 -3.69 -16.56 27.71
C GLU A 2 -2.67 -15.46 27.35
N LEU A 3 -2.83 -14.84 26.18
CA LEU A 3 -2.01 -13.72 25.72
C LEU A 3 -2.91 -12.53 25.42
N THR A 4 -2.67 -11.42 26.09
CA THR A 4 -3.38 -10.16 25.87
C THR A 4 -2.47 -9.19 25.11
N LEU A 5 -2.99 -8.59 24.03
CA LEU A 5 -2.30 -7.56 23.26
C LEU A 5 -3.21 -6.34 23.09
N THR A 6 -2.61 -5.16 22.94
CA THR A 6 -3.31 -3.96 22.46
C THR A 6 -3.96 -4.26 21.10
N GLN A 7 -5.17 -3.75 20.86
CA GLN A 7 -5.86 -3.95 19.58
C GLN A 7 -4.92 -3.56 18.42
N PRO A 8 -4.63 -4.49 17.49
CA PRO A 8 -3.70 -4.25 16.39
C PRO A 8 -4.37 -3.45 15.26
N ASP A 9 -3.56 -3.09 14.28
CA ASP A 9 -3.99 -2.56 12.99
C ASP A 9 -3.46 -3.45 11.87
N ASP A 10 -4.13 -3.42 10.72
CA ASP A 10 -3.70 -4.12 9.51
C ASP A 10 -3.21 -3.14 8.44
N TRP A 11 -1.91 -3.09 8.20
CA TRP A 11 -1.32 -2.12 7.28
C TRP A 11 -1.38 -2.54 5.80
N HIS A 12 -2.08 -3.64 5.46
CA HIS A 12 -2.30 -4.05 4.07
C HIS A 12 -3.55 -4.92 3.93
N LEU A 13 -4.66 -4.35 3.45
CA LEU A 13 -5.94 -5.06 3.37
C LEU A 13 -6.68 -4.83 2.03
N HIS A 14 -7.21 -5.91 1.45
CA HIS A 14 -8.13 -5.84 0.32
C HIS A 14 -9.57 -6.13 0.77
N LEU A 15 -10.43 -5.10 0.73
CA LEU A 15 -11.84 -5.25 1.07
C LEU A 15 -12.75 -5.52 -0.14
N ARG A 16 -12.24 -5.36 -1.38
CA ARG A 16 -13.02 -5.47 -2.62
C ARG A 16 -14.21 -4.50 -2.62
N ASP A 17 -15.27 -4.79 -3.38
CA ASP A 17 -16.45 -3.93 -3.46
C ASP A 17 -17.73 -4.79 -3.55
N GLY A 18 -18.90 -4.18 -3.40
CA GLY A 18 -20.20 -4.85 -3.46
C GLY A 18 -20.35 -6.01 -2.45
N ASP A 19 -20.93 -7.12 -2.90
CA ASP A 19 -21.24 -8.29 -2.04
C ASP A 19 -20.00 -8.86 -1.34
N LEU A 20 -18.83 -8.83 -1.99
CA LEU A 20 -17.58 -9.25 -1.36
C LEU A 20 -17.20 -8.34 -0.19
N LEU A 21 -17.33 -7.02 -0.36
CA LEU A 21 -17.06 -6.06 0.71
C LEU A 21 -17.98 -6.33 1.91
N GLU A 22 -19.28 -6.53 1.68
CA GLU A 22 -20.25 -6.88 2.73
C GLU A 22 -19.89 -8.20 3.44
N GLY A 23 -19.42 -9.20 2.68
CA GLY A 23 -19.01 -10.49 3.20
C GLY A 23 -17.73 -10.47 4.03
N VAL A 24 -16.78 -9.57 3.74
CA VAL A 24 -15.41 -9.65 4.30
C VAL A 24 -15.07 -8.58 5.34
N VAL A 25 -15.72 -7.40 5.30
CA VAL A 25 -15.33 -6.27 6.14
C VAL A 25 -15.47 -6.57 7.65
N SER A 26 -16.50 -7.32 8.03
CA SER A 26 -16.78 -7.65 9.43
C SER A 26 -15.67 -8.47 10.08
N HIS A 27 -15.02 -9.35 9.33
CA HIS A 27 -13.87 -10.15 9.79
C HIS A 27 -12.66 -9.29 10.13
N SER A 28 -12.44 -8.20 9.39
CA SER A 28 -11.34 -7.27 9.69
C SER A 28 -11.71 -6.38 10.88
N ALA A 29 -12.93 -5.83 10.86
CA ALA A 29 -13.42 -4.92 11.89
C ALA A 29 -13.55 -5.55 13.30
N SER A 30 -13.65 -6.88 13.39
CA SER A 30 -13.69 -7.59 14.68
C SER A 30 -12.33 -7.72 15.36
N HIS A 31 -11.23 -7.56 14.62
CA HIS A 31 -9.88 -7.80 15.11
C HIS A 31 -8.99 -6.55 15.09
N PHE A 32 -9.15 -5.70 14.09
CA PHE A 32 -8.29 -4.54 13.88
C PHE A 32 -9.01 -3.23 14.21
N GLY A 33 -8.28 -2.28 14.79
CA GLY A 33 -8.79 -0.92 15.00
C GLY A 33 -8.76 -0.08 13.73
N ARG A 34 -7.71 -0.26 12.91
CA ARG A 34 -7.53 0.43 11.63
C ARG A 34 -7.05 -0.55 10.57
N ALA A 35 -7.31 -0.25 9.31
CA ALA A 35 -6.63 -0.93 8.22
C ALA A 35 -6.29 -0.02 7.04
N MET A 36 -5.14 -0.25 6.42
CA MET A 36 -4.75 0.40 5.16
C MET A 36 -5.42 -0.33 3.99
N VAL A 37 -6.42 0.30 3.40
CA VAL A 37 -7.24 -0.31 2.34
C VAL A 37 -6.60 -0.08 0.98
N MET A 38 -6.29 -1.18 0.29
CA MET A 38 -5.63 -1.17 -1.01
C MET A 38 -6.59 -0.75 -2.16
N PRO A 39 -6.08 -0.10 -3.23
CA PRO A 39 -6.91 0.64 -4.18
C PRO A 39 -7.15 -0.09 -5.52
N ASN A 40 -6.73 -1.35 -5.65
CA ASN A 40 -6.79 -2.17 -6.88
C ASN A 40 -8.18 -2.78 -7.13
N LEU A 41 -9.22 -1.96 -7.03
CA LEU A 41 -10.56 -2.30 -7.53
C LEU A 41 -10.58 -2.33 -9.08
N LYS A 42 -11.75 -2.62 -9.64
CA LYS A 42 -12.03 -2.53 -11.08
C LYS A 42 -13.18 -1.55 -11.31
N PRO A 43 -12.92 -0.34 -11.85
CA PRO A 43 -11.61 0.24 -12.18
C PRO A 43 -10.76 0.56 -10.93
N PRO A 44 -9.42 0.72 -11.06
CA PRO A 44 -8.57 1.10 -9.94
C PRO A 44 -8.91 2.50 -9.41
N ILE A 45 -8.72 2.72 -8.11
CA ILE A 45 -9.04 3.98 -7.46
C ILE A 45 -7.88 4.97 -7.63
N THR A 46 -7.99 5.83 -8.64
CA THR A 46 -6.91 6.75 -9.05
C THR A 46 -7.16 8.22 -8.69
N THR A 47 -8.33 8.54 -8.11
CA THR A 47 -8.71 9.92 -7.76
C THR A 47 -9.19 10.01 -6.31
N THR A 48 -8.94 11.15 -5.68
CA THR A 48 -9.36 11.47 -4.31
C THR A 48 -10.87 11.36 -4.15
N ALA A 49 -11.63 11.79 -5.17
CA ALA A 49 -13.10 11.67 -5.16
C ALA A 49 -13.53 10.20 -5.10
N ALA A 50 -12.91 9.32 -5.91
CA ALA A 50 -13.20 7.89 -5.86
C ALA A 50 -12.78 7.26 -4.54
N VAL A 51 -11.67 7.70 -3.93
CA VAL A 51 -11.26 7.25 -2.59
C VAL A 51 -12.31 7.61 -1.54
N VAL A 52 -12.80 8.85 -1.54
CA VAL A 52 -13.82 9.30 -0.57
C VAL A 52 -15.11 8.50 -0.74
N ALA A 53 -15.57 8.32 -1.98
CA ALA A 53 -16.76 7.51 -2.27
C ALA A 53 -16.60 6.06 -1.79
N TYR A 54 -15.46 5.43 -2.05
CA TYR A 54 -15.21 4.06 -1.60
C TYR A 54 -15.15 3.95 -0.07
N ARG A 55 -14.54 4.93 0.61
CA ARG A 55 -14.57 4.99 2.08
C ARG A 55 -16.00 5.06 2.61
N GLU A 56 -16.85 5.87 2.01
CA GLU A 56 -18.26 5.96 2.40
C GLU A 56 -18.99 4.62 2.20
N SER A 57 -18.70 3.89 1.12
CA SER A 57 -19.24 2.54 0.91
C SER A 57 -18.80 1.57 2.01
N ILE A 58 -17.51 1.56 2.37
CA ILE A 58 -17.01 0.74 3.49
C ILE A 58 -17.72 1.09 4.80
N LEU A 59 -17.83 2.38 5.12
CA LEU A 59 -18.45 2.82 6.38
C LEU A 59 -19.94 2.44 6.48
N LYS A 60 -20.67 2.39 5.34
CA LYS A 60 -22.09 1.99 5.32
C LYS A 60 -22.31 0.53 5.67
N VAL A 61 -21.36 -0.35 5.34
CA VAL A 61 -21.48 -1.79 5.55
C VAL A 61 -20.83 -2.27 6.86
N LEU A 62 -20.19 -1.36 7.61
CA LEU A 62 -19.59 -1.72 8.89
C LEU A 62 -20.64 -2.19 9.90
N PRO A 63 -20.30 -3.18 10.75
CA PRO A 63 -21.17 -3.59 11.84
C PRO A 63 -21.55 -2.40 12.75
N VAL A 64 -22.77 -2.45 13.30
CA VAL A 64 -23.24 -1.45 14.25
C VAL A 64 -22.26 -1.36 15.43
N ASN A 65 -21.90 -0.14 15.81
CA ASN A 65 -20.90 0.17 16.86
C ASN A 65 -19.46 -0.26 16.54
N SER A 66 -19.12 -0.54 15.28
CA SER A 66 -17.73 -0.77 14.88
C SER A 66 -16.89 0.48 15.13
N ASN A 67 -15.70 0.29 15.72
CA ASN A 67 -14.67 1.33 15.87
C ASN A 67 -13.60 1.27 14.75
N PHE A 68 -13.84 0.46 13.71
CA PHE A 68 -12.90 0.24 12.62
C PHE A 68 -12.73 1.49 11.76
N THR A 69 -11.48 1.89 11.52
CA THR A 69 -11.15 3.04 10.68
C THR A 69 -10.41 2.60 9.41
N PRO A 70 -11.04 2.71 8.22
CA PRO A 70 -10.36 2.46 6.96
C PRO A 70 -9.45 3.65 6.60
N LEU A 71 -8.16 3.38 6.47
CA LEU A 71 -7.12 4.29 6.01
C LEU A 71 -6.94 4.08 4.50
N MET A 72 -7.33 5.06 3.70
CA MET A 72 -7.48 4.82 2.27
C MET A 72 -6.20 5.11 1.49
N THR A 73 -6.06 4.47 0.33
CA THR A 73 -4.91 4.66 -0.56
C THR A 73 -5.34 5.04 -1.98
N LEU A 74 -4.43 5.63 -2.74
CA LEU A 74 -4.56 5.85 -4.18
C LEU A 74 -3.76 4.82 -4.96
N TYR A 75 -4.27 4.39 -6.12
CA TYR A 75 -3.55 3.56 -7.06
C TYR A 75 -2.62 4.44 -7.93
N LEU A 76 -1.32 4.15 -7.93
CA LEU A 76 -0.36 4.84 -8.80
C LEU A 76 -0.44 4.32 -10.23
N THR A 77 -0.51 5.25 -11.19
CA THR A 77 -0.49 4.97 -12.62
C THR A 77 0.52 5.88 -13.32
N ASP A 78 0.89 5.52 -14.54
CA ASP A 78 1.68 6.37 -15.45
C ASP A 78 1.06 7.78 -15.69
N LYS A 79 -0.25 7.93 -15.46
CA LYS A 79 -1.01 9.15 -15.71
C LYS A 79 -1.36 9.91 -14.43
N THR A 80 -0.93 9.42 -13.26
CA THR A 80 -1.25 10.06 -11.99
C THR A 80 -0.61 11.45 -11.94
N ASN A 81 -1.44 12.47 -11.78
CA ASN A 81 -1.00 13.86 -11.76
C ASN A 81 -0.49 14.24 -10.36
N PRO A 82 0.65 14.95 -10.22
CA PRO A 82 1.10 15.51 -8.94
C PRO A 82 0.03 16.31 -8.18
N GLU A 83 -0.83 17.05 -8.89
CA GLU A 83 -1.94 17.79 -8.27
C GLU A 83 -2.96 16.88 -7.56
N GLU A 84 -3.06 15.62 -7.98
CA GLU A 84 -3.89 14.63 -7.29
C GLU A 84 -3.33 14.32 -5.89
N ILE A 85 -2.00 14.29 -5.72
CA ILE A 85 -1.36 14.07 -4.41
C ILE A 85 -1.64 15.23 -3.47
N LYS A 86 -1.56 16.47 -3.98
CA LYS A 86 -1.92 17.67 -3.20
C LYS A 86 -3.39 17.66 -2.79
N ARG A 87 -4.29 17.28 -3.70
CA ARG A 87 -5.72 17.12 -3.39
C ARG A 87 -5.94 16.06 -2.32
N ALA A 88 -5.36 14.89 -2.50
CA ALA A 88 -5.46 13.75 -1.60
C ALA A 88 -5.01 14.10 -0.18
N ARG A 89 -3.88 14.81 -0.05
CA ARG A 89 -3.33 15.15 1.26
C ARG A 89 -4.24 16.07 2.08
N ARG A 90 -5.09 16.86 1.43
CA ARG A 90 -6.01 17.83 2.07
C ARG A 90 -7.29 17.20 2.64
N THR A 91 -7.63 15.95 2.29
CA THR A 91 -8.91 15.34 2.70
C THR A 91 -8.86 14.59 4.02
N ASP A 92 -7.68 14.42 4.62
CA ASP A 92 -7.42 13.56 5.79
C ASP A 92 -7.92 12.11 5.65
N VAL A 93 -8.31 11.70 4.42
CA VAL A 93 -8.84 10.38 4.09
C VAL A 93 -7.79 9.53 3.37
N VAL A 94 -6.95 10.13 2.53
CA VAL A 94 -5.90 9.43 1.79
C VAL A 94 -4.59 9.44 2.59
N PHE A 95 -4.09 8.26 2.92
CA PHE A 95 -2.90 8.09 3.77
C PHE A 95 -1.66 7.65 3.01
N ALA A 96 -1.80 7.05 1.82
CA ALA A 96 -0.67 6.61 1.02
C ALA A 96 -1.07 6.40 -0.46
N VAL A 97 -0.06 6.16 -1.31
CA VAL A 97 -0.25 5.77 -2.70
C VAL A 97 0.39 4.39 -2.91
N LYS A 98 -0.35 3.43 -3.48
CA LYS A 98 0.13 2.08 -3.76
C LYS A 98 0.62 1.96 -5.20
N LEU A 99 1.86 1.50 -5.34
CA LEU A 99 2.48 1.10 -6.59
C LEU A 99 2.28 -0.38 -6.82
N TYR A 100 1.75 -0.70 -8.01
CA TYR A 100 1.78 -2.03 -8.61
C TYR A 100 2.57 -1.95 -9.92
N PRO A 101 3.62 -2.77 -10.10
CA PRO A 101 4.24 -2.96 -11.41
C PRO A 101 3.20 -3.52 -12.38
N ALA A 102 3.15 -3.01 -13.60
CA ALA A 102 2.13 -3.40 -14.57
C ALA A 102 2.14 -4.92 -14.80
N GLY A 103 1.01 -5.57 -14.50
CA GLY A 103 0.83 -7.01 -14.67
C GLY A 103 1.37 -7.91 -13.55
N ALA A 104 1.88 -7.36 -12.44
CA ALA A 104 2.49 -8.16 -11.36
C ALA A 104 1.48 -9.00 -10.56
N THR A 105 0.26 -8.47 -10.37
CA THR A 105 -0.73 -9.09 -9.49
C THR A 105 -2.18 -8.77 -9.93
N THR A 106 -3.16 -9.21 -9.13
CA THR A 106 -4.59 -9.01 -9.36
C THR A 106 -4.92 -7.52 -9.62
N ASN A 107 -5.59 -7.27 -10.74
CA ASN A 107 -6.04 -5.94 -11.20
C ASN A 107 -4.90 -4.92 -11.41
N SER A 108 -3.68 -5.38 -11.74
CA SER A 108 -2.51 -4.51 -11.94
C SER A 108 -2.24 -4.10 -13.39
N GLN A 109 -3.17 -4.34 -14.32
CA GLN A 109 -2.96 -4.06 -15.76
C GLN A 109 -2.74 -2.56 -16.03
N ASP A 110 -3.38 -1.70 -15.23
CA ASP A 110 -3.21 -0.24 -15.28
C ASP A 110 -2.06 0.27 -14.38
N GLY A 111 -1.18 -0.64 -13.95
CA GLY A 111 -0.01 -0.36 -13.13
C GLY A 111 1.06 0.50 -13.82
N VAL A 112 2.14 0.73 -13.09
CA VAL A 112 3.25 1.57 -13.55
C VAL A 112 4.12 0.81 -14.54
N THR A 113 4.42 1.43 -15.69
CA THR A 113 5.35 0.88 -16.70
C THR A 113 6.75 1.47 -16.60
N ASP A 114 6.86 2.72 -16.15
CA ASP A 114 8.12 3.45 -16.04
C ASP A 114 8.10 4.38 -14.83
N LEU A 115 8.68 3.87 -13.73
CA LEU A 115 8.69 4.58 -12.46
C LEU A 115 9.55 5.85 -12.48
N PHE A 116 10.70 5.81 -13.17
CA PHE A 116 11.70 6.88 -13.13
C PHE A 116 11.52 7.93 -14.24
N GLY A 117 10.78 7.63 -15.29
CA GLY A 117 10.38 8.59 -16.32
C GLY A 117 9.00 9.16 -16.05
N LYS A 118 7.95 8.35 -16.13
CA LYS A 118 6.56 8.82 -16.10
C LYS A 118 6.07 9.19 -14.69
N CYS A 119 6.45 8.41 -13.68
CA CYS A 119 5.96 8.62 -12.31
C CYS A 119 6.88 9.52 -11.46
N LEU A 120 8.08 9.88 -11.93
CA LEU A 120 9.00 10.67 -11.12
C LEU A 120 8.39 11.99 -10.60
N PRO A 121 7.67 12.81 -11.41
CA PRO A 121 7.09 14.05 -10.90
C PRO A 121 6.07 13.84 -9.77
N VAL A 122 5.31 12.74 -9.82
CA VAL A 122 4.34 12.43 -8.76
C VAL A 122 5.03 11.90 -7.50
N LEU A 123 6.12 11.13 -7.65
CA LEU A 123 6.94 10.68 -6.51
C LEU A 123 7.63 11.86 -5.80
N GLU A 124 8.12 12.84 -6.55
CA GLU A 124 8.68 14.08 -5.99
C GLU A 124 7.63 14.86 -5.19
N GLU A 125 6.41 14.99 -5.73
CA GLU A 125 5.31 15.63 -5.00
C GLU A 125 4.89 14.84 -3.76
N MET A 126 4.90 13.50 -3.82
CA MET A 126 4.66 12.67 -2.65
C MET A 126 5.68 12.92 -1.54
N ALA A 127 6.96 13.08 -1.89
CA ALA A 127 8.00 13.43 -0.93
C ALA A 127 7.73 14.81 -0.28
N VAL A 128 7.33 15.81 -1.08
CA VAL A 128 6.98 17.16 -0.58
C VAL A 128 5.78 17.11 0.36
N GLN A 129 4.73 16.35 0.03
CA GLN A 129 3.52 16.21 0.85
C GLN A 129 3.68 15.23 2.02
N ASN A 130 4.86 14.61 2.18
CA ASN A 130 5.12 13.55 3.14
C ASN A 130 4.09 12.41 3.01
N MET A 131 3.70 12.09 1.78
CA MET A 131 2.78 11.02 1.40
C MET A 131 3.58 9.74 1.16
N PRO A 132 3.36 8.66 1.93
CA PRO A 132 4.03 7.39 1.73
C PRO A 132 3.67 6.71 0.38
N LEU A 133 4.67 6.06 -0.20
CA LEU A 133 4.55 5.11 -1.29
C LEU A 133 4.53 3.69 -0.72
N LEU A 134 3.49 2.93 -0.99
CA LEU A 134 3.41 1.50 -0.70
C LEU A 134 3.79 0.74 -1.96
N VAL A 135 4.66 -0.26 -1.88
CA VAL A 135 5.27 -0.89 -3.06
C VAL A 135 5.03 -2.39 -3.07
N HIS A 136 4.35 -2.88 -4.10
CA HIS A 136 4.41 -4.29 -4.48
C HIS A 136 5.77 -4.57 -5.13
N GLY A 137 6.67 -5.19 -4.39
CA GLY A 137 8.10 -5.20 -4.72
C GLY A 137 8.57 -6.35 -5.61
N GLU A 138 7.95 -6.56 -6.77
CA GLU A 138 8.34 -7.64 -7.71
C GLU A 138 8.45 -7.12 -9.15
N VAL A 139 9.42 -7.59 -9.91
CA VAL A 139 9.44 -7.35 -11.37
C VAL A 139 8.49 -8.30 -12.09
N THR A 140 8.07 -7.91 -13.30
CA THR A 140 7.17 -8.70 -14.16
C THR A 140 7.86 -9.24 -15.42
N ASP A 141 9.20 -9.15 -15.48
CA ASP A 141 9.99 -9.67 -16.58
C ASP A 141 9.90 -11.19 -16.62
N THR A 142 9.37 -11.73 -17.73
CA THR A 142 9.19 -13.18 -17.93
C THR A 142 10.50 -13.96 -18.03
N ASN A 143 11.64 -13.27 -18.16
CA ASN A 143 12.97 -13.88 -18.15
C ASN A 143 13.56 -14.01 -16.73
N VAL A 144 12.91 -13.43 -15.73
CA VAL A 144 13.29 -13.55 -14.32
C VAL A 144 12.46 -14.66 -13.70
N ASP A 145 13.10 -15.54 -12.95
CA ASP A 145 12.41 -16.58 -12.21
C ASP A 145 11.52 -15.96 -11.12
N ILE A 146 10.32 -16.51 -10.91
CA ILE A 146 9.36 -15.97 -9.94
C ILE A 146 9.95 -15.85 -8.52
N PHE A 147 10.87 -16.74 -8.13
CA PHE A 147 11.52 -16.69 -6.82
C PHE A 147 12.59 -15.60 -6.72
N ASP A 148 13.05 -15.06 -7.85
CA ASP A 148 14.04 -13.99 -7.92
C ASP A 148 13.41 -12.61 -8.17
N CYS A 149 12.12 -12.53 -8.52
CA CYS A 149 11.43 -11.29 -8.87
C CYS A 149 11.54 -10.20 -7.78
N GLU A 150 11.39 -10.58 -6.51
CA GLU A 150 11.49 -9.65 -5.37
C GLU A 150 12.91 -9.09 -5.23
N LYS A 151 13.92 -9.96 -5.34
CA LYS A 151 15.33 -9.57 -5.26
C LYS A 151 15.71 -8.64 -6.41
N VAL A 152 15.33 -8.98 -7.64
CA VAL A 152 15.61 -8.14 -8.81
C VAL A 152 14.93 -6.77 -8.68
N PHE A 153 13.70 -6.72 -8.14
CA PHE A 153 13.02 -5.45 -7.89
C PHE A 153 13.80 -4.56 -6.90
N ILE A 154 14.33 -5.16 -5.82
CA ILE A 154 15.15 -4.43 -4.84
C ILE A 154 16.36 -3.79 -5.52
N GLU A 155 17.09 -4.57 -6.33
CA GLU A 155 18.34 -4.15 -6.95
C GLU A 155 18.12 -3.09 -8.05
N THR A 156 17.07 -3.26 -8.85
CA THR A 156 16.85 -2.47 -10.07
C THR A 156 15.92 -1.28 -9.87
N ILE A 157 15.01 -1.33 -8.90
CA ILE A 157 13.98 -0.30 -8.68
C ILE A 157 14.08 0.31 -7.29
N LEU A 158 13.95 -0.49 -6.24
CA LEU A 158 13.77 0.04 -4.89
C LEU A 158 15.02 0.77 -4.38
N LYS A 159 16.21 0.18 -4.55
CA LYS A 159 17.47 0.79 -4.14
C LYS A 159 17.75 2.09 -4.89
N PRO A 160 17.65 2.17 -6.23
CA PRO A 160 17.75 3.44 -6.95
C PRO A 160 16.69 4.48 -6.54
N LEU A 161 15.46 4.05 -6.24
CA LEU A 161 14.39 4.95 -5.79
C LEU A 161 14.74 5.63 -4.47
N VAL A 162 15.12 4.86 -3.45
CA VAL A 162 15.48 5.39 -2.13
C VAL A 162 16.73 6.28 -2.21
N GLN A 163 17.68 5.96 -3.10
CA GLN A 163 18.85 6.81 -3.34
C GLN A 163 18.51 8.14 -4.02
N ARG A 164 17.57 8.12 -4.98
CA ARG A 164 17.17 9.30 -5.76
C ARG A 164 16.24 10.22 -4.99
N LEU A 165 15.33 9.66 -4.20
CA LEU A 165 14.33 10.37 -3.40
C LEU A 165 14.45 9.98 -1.92
N PRO A 166 15.53 10.37 -1.22
CA PRO A 166 15.76 9.95 0.17
C PRO A 166 14.70 10.48 1.15
N GLN A 167 13.95 11.51 0.77
CA GLN A 167 12.86 12.08 1.58
C GLN A 167 11.51 11.37 1.37
N LEU A 168 11.36 10.60 0.29
CA LEU A 168 10.10 9.89 0.01
C LEU A 168 9.97 8.75 1.00
N LYS A 169 8.81 8.62 1.67
CA LYS A 169 8.50 7.44 2.48
C LYS A 169 8.07 6.28 1.59
N VAL A 170 8.65 5.11 1.80
CA VAL A 170 8.44 3.89 1.03
C VAL A 170 8.21 2.72 1.98
N VAL A 171 7.12 1.99 1.81
CA VAL A 171 6.90 0.69 2.46
C VAL A 171 7.05 -0.38 1.40
N MET A 172 7.99 -1.30 1.59
CA MET A 172 8.05 -2.52 0.78
C MET A 172 7.05 -3.51 1.39
N GLU A 173 5.95 -3.72 0.68
CA GLU A 173 4.85 -4.54 1.14
C GLU A 173 5.19 -6.04 1.10
N HIS A 174 4.54 -6.82 1.98
CA HIS A 174 4.52 -8.30 1.98
C HIS A 174 5.85 -8.96 1.57
N ILE A 175 6.96 -8.53 2.17
CA ILE A 175 8.29 -9.08 1.88
C ILE A 175 8.31 -10.60 2.13
N THR A 176 8.92 -11.33 1.21
CA THR A 176 8.95 -12.80 1.23
C THR A 176 10.36 -13.38 1.33
N THR A 177 11.39 -12.58 1.06
CA THR A 177 12.78 -13.06 0.98
C THR A 177 13.70 -12.50 2.08
N MET A 178 14.77 -13.24 2.36
CA MET A 178 15.86 -12.77 3.22
C MET A 178 16.56 -11.53 2.63
N ASP A 179 16.61 -11.40 1.30
CA ASP A 179 17.19 -10.25 0.62
C ASP A 179 16.39 -8.97 0.94
N ALA A 180 15.06 -9.02 0.93
CA ALA A 180 14.21 -7.91 1.36
C ALA A 180 14.41 -7.55 2.84
N VAL A 181 14.47 -8.54 3.73
CA VAL A 181 14.75 -8.31 5.16
C VAL A 181 16.09 -7.60 5.33
N ARG A 182 17.15 -8.08 4.68
CA ARG A 182 18.49 -7.48 4.75
C ARG A 182 18.51 -6.07 4.17
N PHE A 183 17.80 -5.84 3.07
CA PHE A 183 17.68 -4.52 2.46
C PHE A 183 17.03 -3.52 3.42
N VAL A 184 15.86 -3.85 3.99
CA VAL A 184 15.17 -3.02 4.99
C VAL A 184 16.03 -2.77 6.24
N GLN A 185 16.83 -3.76 6.66
CA GLN A 185 17.77 -3.60 7.76
C GLN A 185 18.96 -2.70 7.42
N SER A 186 19.36 -2.62 6.15
CA SER A 186 20.47 -1.77 5.70
C SER A 186 20.10 -0.29 5.57
N CYS A 187 18.81 0.04 5.41
CA CYS A 187 18.32 1.41 5.35
C CYS A 187 18.48 2.13 6.70
N LYS A 188 18.80 3.43 6.68
CA LYS A 188 18.94 4.25 7.90
C LYS A 188 17.57 4.61 8.46
N GLU A 189 17.49 4.84 9.78
CA GLU A 189 16.27 5.42 10.37
C GLU A 189 16.04 6.81 9.73
N GLY A 190 14.96 6.97 8.96
CA GLY A 190 14.67 8.17 8.17
C GLY A 190 14.76 7.97 6.65
N ASP A 191 15.43 6.92 6.17
CA ASP A 191 15.36 6.50 4.77
C ASP A 191 14.02 5.80 4.54
N ALA A 192 12.98 6.57 4.27
CA ALA A 192 11.73 6.13 3.67
C ALA A 192 10.86 5.06 4.38
N ILE A 193 11.43 4.11 5.09
CA ILE A 193 10.80 2.87 5.51
C ILE A 193 10.41 3.07 6.96
N VAL A 194 9.10 3.27 7.12
CA VAL A 194 8.30 3.19 8.36
C VAL A 194 7.82 4.50 8.97
N ALA A 195 6.50 4.58 9.09
CA ALA A 195 5.83 5.14 10.26
C ALA A 195 4.45 4.48 10.43
N ALA A 196 4.40 3.33 11.09
CA ALA A 196 3.13 2.67 11.41
C ALA A 196 3.17 1.73 12.63
N VAL A 197 4.10 1.91 13.57
CA VAL A 197 4.22 1.00 14.73
C VAL A 197 4.24 1.76 16.03
N THR A 198 3.30 1.44 16.93
CA THR A 198 3.19 1.99 18.28
C THR A 198 4.11 1.29 19.29
N SER A 199 4.58 0.07 19.01
CA SER A 199 5.56 -0.67 19.84
C SER A 199 6.22 -1.84 19.07
N GLY A 200 7.50 -2.14 19.33
CA GLY A 200 8.21 -3.28 18.71
C GLY A 200 9.24 -2.83 17.67
N SER A 201 9.33 -3.55 16.55
CA SER A 201 10.23 -3.15 15.46
C SER A 201 9.72 -1.86 14.83
N LYS A 202 10.58 -0.84 14.75
CA LYS A 202 10.29 0.37 13.94
C LYS A 202 10.42 0.12 12.43
N ARG A 203 10.63 -1.12 11.99
CA ARG A 203 10.90 -1.48 10.58
C ARG A 203 9.95 -2.51 10.00
N PHE A 204 9.40 -3.36 10.86
CA PHE A 204 8.56 -4.49 10.47
C PHE A 204 7.26 -4.42 11.24
N PHE A 205 6.14 -4.51 10.53
CA PHE A 205 4.80 -4.45 11.08
C PHE A 205 3.83 -5.28 10.27
N LEU A 206 2.67 -5.54 10.85
CA LEU A 206 1.66 -6.44 10.28
C LEU A 206 0.92 -5.76 9.12
N GLY A 207 1.01 -6.34 7.94
CA GLY A 207 0.02 -6.19 6.87
C GLY A 207 -0.40 -7.59 6.46
N THR A 208 -1.70 -7.88 6.44
CA THR A 208 -2.16 -9.25 6.18
C THR A 208 -2.07 -9.62 4.71
N ASP A 209 -2.19 -8.64 3.82
CA ASP A 209 -2.44 -8.84 2.39
C ASP A 209 -3.62 -9.81 2.15
N SER A 210 -4.62 -9.76 3.04
CA SER A 210 -5.83 -10.56 2.89
C SER A 210 -6.55 -10.15 1.61
N ALA A 211 -6.53 -11.04 0.62
CA ALA A 211 -7.02 -10.83 -0.74
C ALA A 211 -8.17 -11.81 -1.06
N PRO A 212 -9.43 -11.50 -0.70
CA PRO A 212 -10.54 -12.41 -0.95
C PRO A 212 -10.87 -12.50 -2.45
N HIS A 213 -11.30 -13.68 -2.88
CA HIS A 213 -11.72 -14.00 -4.24
C HIS A 213 -13.02 -14.81 -4.20
N GLU A 214 -13.91 -14.60 -5.17
CA GLU A 214 -15.07 -15.48 -5.37
C GLU A 214 -14.60 -16.88 -5.73
N ARG A 215 -15.36 -17.90 -5.31
CA ARG A 215 -15.10 -19.30 -5.64
C ARG A 215 -15.77 -19.70 -6.95
#